data_AF-A0A101GKD3-F1
#
_entry.id   AF-A0A101GKD3-F1
#
_cell.length_a   1.000
_cell.length_b   1.000
_cell.length_c   1.000
_cell.angle_alpha   90.00
_cell.angle_beta   90.00
_cell.angle_gamma   90.00
#
_symmetry.space_group_name_H-M   'P 1'
#
loop_
_entity.id
_entity.type
_entity.pdbx_description
1 polymer ?
#
loop_
_entity_poly.entity_id
_entity_poly.type
_entity_poly.pdbx_seq_one_letter_code
_entity_poly.pdbx_strand_id
1 'polypeptide(L)'
;MISIDSVRLIETMLAPGIMISACGLLLLGIHNKYSIVVNRIRVLEEEKRNLIPGFIEKTLNIYQSKRLESIESQIIRFEYRVKIIRNVVFFYTLSVALFVMSSLSIGLNHLLKADWLNPLSLIFFLTGMLCVLIGIIFAAHEVWKGYEIVRIEIRESKIPI
;
A
#
# COMPACT_ATOMS: atom_id res chain seq x y z
N MET A 1 -21.44 -7.96 39.96
CA MET A 1 -20.68 -6.70 39.98
C MET A 1 -19.42 -6.92 39.15
N ILE A 2 -19.49 -6.71 37.83
CA ILE A 2 -18.30 -6.75 36.98
C ILE A 2 -17.46 -5.54 37.40
N SER A 3 -16.26 -5.80 37.90
CA SER A 3 -15.29 -4.83 38.42
C SER A 3 -15.06 -3.70 37.43
N ILE A 4 -15.37 -2.46 37.83
CA ILE A 4 -15.18 -1.21 37.07
C ILE A 4 -13.77 -1.13 36.44
N ASP A 5 -12.78 -1.77 37.06
CA ASP A 5 -11.39 -1.86 36.60
C ASP A 5 -11.22 -2.64 35.28
N SER A 6 -11.95 -3.74 35.09
CA SER A 6 -11.85 -4.56 33.88
C SER A 6 -12.46 -3.85 32.67
N VAL A 7 -13.54 -3.09 32.87
CA VAL A 7 -14.16 -2.28 31.81
C VAL A 7 -13.23 -1.16 31.38
N ARG A 8 -12.66 -0.40 32.32
CA ARG A 8 -11.68 0.67 32.03
C ARG A 8 -10.44 0.16 31.31
N LEU A 9 -9.98 -1.04 31.67
CA LEU A 9 -8.87 -1.68 30.98
C LEU A 9 -9.21 -1.98 29.52
N ILE A 10 -10.39 -2.56 29.26
CA ILE A 10 -10.86 -2.82 27.90
C ILE A 10 -10.97 -1.50 27.12
N GLU A 11 -11.56 -0.45 27.70
CA GLU A 11 -11.65 0.89 27.09
C GLU A 11 -10.27 1.46 26.72
N THR A 12 -9.27 1.26 27.58
CA THR A 12 -7.89 1.74 27.32
C THR A 12 -7.22 0.94 26.20
N MET A 13 -7.42 -0.39 26.18
CA MET A 13 -6.93 -1.27 25.12
C MET A 13 -7.63 -1.05 23.77
N LEU A 14 -8.83 -0.43 23.80
CA LEU A 14 -9.65 -0.15 22.62
C LEU A 14 -9.06 0.99 21.78
N ALA A 15 -8.31 1.93 22.36
CA ALA A 15 -7.70 3.03 21.61
C ALA A 15 -6.71 2.54 20.52
N PRO A 16 -5.70 1.69 20.81
CA PRO A 16 -4.93 1.04 19.75
C PRO A 16 -5.79 0.14 18.84
N GLY A 17 -6.85 -0.48 19.39
CA GLY A 17 -7.81 -1.29 18.64
C GLY A 17 -8.50 -0.53 17.49
N ILE A 18 -8.97 0.69 17.74
CA ILE A 18 -9.58 1.55 16.71
C ILE A 18 -8.55 1.88 15.62
N MET A 19 -7.31 2.14 16.00
CA MET A 19 -6.24 2.45 15.04
C MET A 19 -5.93 1.25 14.13
N ILE A 20 -5.97 0.02 14.66
CA ILE A 20 -5.87 -1.21 13.87
C ILE A 20 -7.00 -1.28 12.84
N SER A 21 -8.24 -1.02 13.25
CA SER A 21 -9.40 -1.01 12.34
C SER A 21 -9.26 0.05 11.24
N ALA A 22 -8.84 1.27 11.59
CA ALA A 22 -8.59 2.33 10.63
C ALA A 22 -7.50 1.94 9.60
N CYS A 23 -6.38 1.36 10.07
CA CYS A 23 -5.33 0.85 9.20
C CYS A 23 -5.83 -0.29 8.30
N GLY A 24 -6.70 -1.16 8.82
CA GLY A 24 -7.33 -2.24 8.04
C GLY A 24 -8.14 -1.72 6.86
N LEU A 25 -8.91 -0.65 7.04
CA LEU A 25 -9.64 0.01 5.95
C LEU A 25 -8.71 0.63 4.91
N LEU A 26 -7.63 1.29 5.36
CA LEU A 26 -6.62 1.85 4.45
C LEU A 26 -5.90 0.76 3.65
N LEU A 27 -5.50 -0.32 4.32
CA LEU A 27 -4.86 -1.49 3.69
C LEU A 27 -5.77 -2.13 2.66
N LEU A 28 -7.07 -2.27 2.93
CA LEU A 28 -8.03 -2.83 1.98
C LEU A 28 -8.03 -2.03 0.66
N GLY A 29 -8.09 -0.69 0.75
CA GLY A 29 -8.02 0.17 -0.43
C GLY A 29 -6.72 0.01 -1.22
N ILE A 30 -5.59 -0.09 -0.51
CA ILE A 30 -4.27 -0.21 -1.14
C ILE A 30 -4.04 -1.62 -1.73
N HIS A 31 -4.50 -2.69 -1.09
CA HIS A 31 -4.44 -4.05 -1.63
C HIS A 31 -5.26 -4.19 -2.92
N ASN A 32 -6.45 -3.57 -2.97
CA ASN A 32 -7.24 -3.52 -4.20
C ASN A 32 -6.49 -2.81 -5.32
N LYS A 33 -5.89 -1.64 -5.05
CA LYS A 33 -5.04 -0.94 -6.02
C LYS A 33 -3.84 -1.78 -6.47
N TYR A 34 -3.15 -2.43 -5.53
CA TYR A 34 -2.02 -3.31 -5.83
C TYR A 34 -2.42 -4.41 -6.82
N SER A 35 -3.52 -5.11 -6.55
CA SER A 35 -4.04 -6.18 -7.42
C SER A 35 -4.34 -5.66 -8.83
N ILE A 36 -5.00 -4.51 -8.95
CA ILE A 36 -5.32 -3.88 -10.24
C ILE A 36 -4.05 -3.55 -11.03
N VAL A 37 -3.06 -2.91 -10.40
CA VAL A 37 -1.82 -2.52 -11.08
C VAL A 37 -1.02 -3.74 -11.52
N VAL A 38 -0.87 -4.75 -10.65
CA VAL A 38 -0.16 -6.00 -11.01
C VAL A 38 -0.88 -6.73 -12.14
N ASN A 39 -2.21 -6.78 -12.13
CA ASN A 39 -2.97 -7.37 -13.22
C ASN A 39 -2.75 -6.63 -14.54
N ARG A 40 -2.70 -5.29 -14.51
CA ARG A 40 -2.41 -4.48 -15.70
C ARG A 40 -1.02 -4.77 -16.27
N ILE A 41 -0.01 -4.94 -15.42
CA ILE A 41 1.33 -5.35 -15.84
C ILE A 41 1.29 -6.73 -16.50
N ARG A 42 0.59 -7.71 -15.90
CA ARG A 42 0.51 -9.08 -16.46
C ARG A 42 -0.09 -9.10 -17.86
N VAL A 43 -1.16 -8.34 -18.09
CA VAL A 43 -1.80 -8.22 -19.41
C VAL A 43 -0.86 -7.58 -20.43
N LEU A 44 -0.17 -6.49 -20.05
CA LEU A 44 0.80 -5.82 -20.94
C LEU A 44 2.01 -6.72 -21.26
N GLU A 45 2.50 -7.47 -20.28
CA GLU A 45 3.58 -8.45 -20.46
C GLU A 45 3.17 -9.60 -21.38
N GLU A 46 1.92 -10.06 -21.31
CA GLU A 46 1.39 -11.06 -22.24
C GLU A 46 1.31 -10.52 -23.66
N GLU A 47 0.81 -9.30 -23.84
CA GLU A 47 0.79 -8.64 -25.15
C GLU A 47 2.20 -8.44 -25.71
N LYS A 48 3.17 -8.01 -24.87
CA LYS A 48 4.58 -7.91 -25.23
C LYS A 48 5.12 -9.25 -25.73
N ARG A 49 4.88 -10.35 -24.99
CA ARG A 49 5.32 -11.70 -25.39
C ARG A 49 4.81 -12.11 -26.76
N ASN A 50 3.60 -11.71 -27.13
CA ASN A 50 3.03 -12.00 -28.45
C ASN A 50 3.67 -11.19 -29.59
N LEU A 51 4.26 -10.02 -29.30
CA LEU A 51 4.92 -9.15 -30.29
C LEU A 51 6.42 -9.45 -30.45
N ILE A 52 7.06 -10.11 -29.47
CA ILE A 52 8.51 -10.43 -29.48
C ILE A 52 8.94 -11.24 -30.72
N PRO A 53 8.24 -12.32 -31.14
CA PRO A 53 8.65 -13.10 -32.31
C PRO A 53 8.73 -12.24 -33.57
N GLY A 54 7.70 -11.43 -33.83
CA GLY A 54 7.69 -10.54 -34.99
C GLY A 54 8.74 -9.44 -34.91
N PHE A 55 9.12 -9.00 -33.70
CA PHE A 55 10.22 -8.05 -33.50
C PHE A 55 11.57 -8.67 -33.88
N ILE A 56 11.84 -9.90 -33.43
CA ILE A 56 13.08 -10.64 -33.72
C ILE A 56 13.20 -10.91 -35.23
N GLU A 57 12.11 -11.34 -35.86
CA GLU A 57 12.06 -11.65 -37.29
C GLU A 57 11.98 -10.40 -38.17
N LYS A 58 11.89 -9.20 -37.58
CA LYS A 58 11.69 -7.90 -38.27
C LYS A 58 10.46 -7.89 -39.19
N THR A 59 9.41 -8.61 -38.80
CA THR A 59 8.14 -8.73 -39.54
C THR A 59 7.05 -7.80 -39.02
N LEU A 60 7.30 -7.05 -37.93
CA LEU A 60 6.34 -6.10 -37.38
C LEU A 60 6.03 -4.95 -38.35
N ASN A 61 4.74 -4.65 -38.51
CA ASN A 61 4.30 -3.41 -39.12
C ASN A 61 4.60 -2.22 -38.19
N ILE A 62 4.68 -1.01 -38.75
CA ILE A 62 4.89 0.27 -38.05
C ILE A 62 3.99 0.39 -36.82
N TYR A 63 2.71 0.02 -36.93
CA TYR A 63 1.76 0.06 -35.81
C TYR A 63 2.14 -0.90 -34.67
N GLN A 64 2.58 -2.12 -34.99
CA GLN A 64 2.97 -3.12 -34.00
C GLN A 64 4.27 -2.73 -33.31
N SER A 65 5.24 -2.20 -34.06
CA SER A 65 6.49 -1.66 -33.50
C SER A 65 6.23 -0.51 -32.52
N LYS A 66 5.36 0.44 -32.91
CA LYS A 66 4.93 1.55 -32.02
C LYS A 66 4.20 1.06 -30.77
N ARG A 67 3.36 0.02 -30.93
CA ARG A 67 2.63 -0.59 -29.82
C ARG A 67 3.59 -1.26 -28.84
N LEU A 68 4.58 -2.01 -29.33
CA LEU A 68 5.60 -2.65 -28.50
C LEU A 68 6.36 -1.61 -27.65
N GLU A 69 6.80 -0.51 -28.27
CA GLU A 69 7.47 0.60 -27.57
C GLU A 69 6.56 1.23 -26.48
N SER A 70 5.28 1.46 -26.80
CA SER A 70 4.31 1.98 -25.83
C SER A 70 4.08 1.02 -24.66
N ILE A 71 4.02 -0.29 -24.92
CA ILE A 71 3.86 -1.32 -23.89
C ILE A 71 5.06 -1.29 -22.93
N GLU A 72 6.28 -1.25 -23.46
CA GLU A 72 7.49 -1.20 -22.63
C GLU A 72 7.51 0.05 -21.74
N SER A 73 7.17 1.21 -22.30
CA SER A 73 7.05 2.46 -21.53
C SER A 73 5.99 2.37 -20.42
N GLN A 74 4.83 1.78 -20.70
CA GLN A 74 3.77 1.57 -19.71
C GLN A 74 4.20 0.62 -18.58
N ILE A 75 4.86 -0.49 -18.91
CA ILE A 75 5.32 -1.48 -17.92
C ILE A 75 6.28 -0.82 -16.92
N ILE A 76 7.26 -0.05 -17.40
CA ILE A 76 8.21 0.69 -16.54
C ILE A 76 7.48 1.63 -15.58
N ARG A 77 6.47 2.36 -16.09
CA ARG A 77 5.66 3.29 -15.27
C ARG A 77 4.83 2.54 -14.22
N PHE A 78 4.21 1.41 -14.56
CA PHE A 78 3.46 0.60 -13.61
C PHE A 78 4.36 -0.07 -12.56
N GLU A 79 5.56 -0.54 -12.95
CA GLU A 79 6.53 -1.12 -12.02
C GLU A 79 6.93 -0.11 -10.93
N TYR A 80 7.17 1.14 -11.31
CA TYR A 80 7.44 2.22 -10.35
C TYR A 80 6.28 2.43 -9.38
N ARG A 81 5.03 2.42 -9.87
CA ARG A 81 3.84 2.52 -9.01
C ARG A 81 3.74 1.36 -8.02
N VAL A 82 4.02 0.14 -8.45
CA VAL A 82 4.01 -1.05 -7.57
C VAL A 82 5.01 -0.88 -6.42
N LYS A 83 6.20 -0.31 -6.67
CA LYS A 83 7.20 -0.04 -5.62
C LYS A 83 6.68 0.95 -4.57
N ILE A 84 5.97 2.00 -4.99
CA ILE A 84 5.35 2.96 -4.06
C ILE A 84 4.24 2.28 -3.25
N ILE A 85 3.33 1.57 -3.92
CA ILE A 85 2.23 0.84 -3.27
C ILE A 85 2.76 -0.15 -2.22
N ARG A 86 3.82 -0.89 -2.55
CA ARG A 86 4.48 -1.82 -1.63
C ARG A 86 4.94 -1.11 -0.36
N ASN A 87 5.54 0.08 -0.47
CA ASN A 87 6.00 0.84 0.69
C ASN A 87 4.81 1.29 1.55
N VAL A 88 3.68 1.71 0.95
CA VAL A 88 2.44 2.03 1.70
C VAL A 88 1.98 0.82 2.52
N VAL A 89 1.87 -0.35 1.88
CA VAL A 89 1.45 -1.60 2.56
C VAL A 89 2.40 -1.96 3.70
N PHE A 90 3.70 -1.79 3.49
CA PHE A 90 4.72 -2.05 4.51
C PHE A 90 4.51 -1.17 5.75
N PHE A 91 4.41 0.14 5.57
CA PHE A 91 4.24 1.07 6.70
C PHE A 91 2.91 0.89 7.43
N TYR A 92 1.81 0.62 6.73
CA TYR A 92 0.53 0.33 7.38
C TYR A 92 0.55 -1.00 8.13
N THR A 93 1.14 -2.06 7.56
CA THR A 93 1.29 -3.35 8.25
C THR A 93 2.16 -3.20 9.50
N LEU A 94 3.27 -2.45 9.39
CA LEU A 94 4.14 -2.15 10.54
C LEU A 94 3.38 -1.37 11.62
N SER A 95 2.56 -0.40 11.23
CA SER A 95 1.70 0.36 12.16
C SER A 95 0.73 -0.54 12.92
N VAL A 96 0.06 -1.46 12.20
CA VAL A 96 -0.84 -2.45 12.82
C VAL A 96 -0.09 -3.30 13.85
N ALA A 97 1.08 -3.80 13.51
CA ALA A 97 1.90 -4.59 14.44
C ALA A 97 2.25 -3.77 15.70
N LEU A 98 2.64 -2.50 15.54
CA LEU A 98 2.96 -1.62 16.66
C LEU A 98 1.73 -1.32 17.55
N PHE A 99 0.54 -1.13 16.97
CA PHE A 99 -0.68 -0.94 17.75
C PHE A 99 -1.11 -2.21 18.50
N VAL A 100 -0.93 -3.40 17.91
CA VAL A 100 -1.14 -4.68 18.59
C VAL A 100 -0.18 -4.79 19.78
N MET A 101 1.11 -4.48 19.58
CA MET A 101 2.10 -4.49 20.65
C MET A 101 1.77 -3.48 21.75
N SER A 102 1.32 -2.27 21.39
CA SER A 102 0.86 -1.26 22.34
C SER A 102 -0.32 -1.77 23.18
N SER A 103 -1.36 -2.32 22.55
CA SER A 103 -2.52 -2.89 23.23
C SER A 103 -2.13 -4.04 24.17
N LEU A 104 -1.25 -4.94 23.72
CA LEU A 104 -0.76 -6.06 24.52
C LEU A 104 0.06 -5.57 25.73
N SER A 105 0.93 -4.58 25.56
CA SER A 105 1.68 -3.97 26.66
C SER A 105 0.77 -3.34 27.72
N ILE A 106 -0.32 -2.68 27.33
CA ILE A 106 -1.31 -2.13 28.27
C ILE A 106 -1.95 -3.25 29.10
N GLY A 107 -2.41 -4.32 28.44
CA GLY A 107 -3.02 -5.46 29.12
C GLY A 107 -2.05 -6.20 30.06
N LEU A 108 -0.82 -6.44 29.61
CA LEU A 108 0.22 -7.10 30.40
C LEU A 108 0.66 -6.26 31.60
N ASN A 109 0.72 -4.92 31.46
CA ASN A 109 1.03 -4.02 32.57
C ASN A 109 0.06 -4.21 33.74
N HIS A 110 -1.23 -4.40 33.45
CA HIS A 110 -2.24 -4.61 34.49
C HIS A 110 -2.13 -6.00 35.16
N LEU A 111 -1.86 -7.05 34.37
CA LEU A 111 -1.74 -8.42 34.90
C LEU A 111 -0.46 -8.64 35.72
N LEU A 112 0.67 -8.13 35.23
CA LEU A 112 1.99 -8.34 35.85
C LEU A 112 2.37 -7.22 36.82
N LYS A 113 1.63 -6.11 36.87
CA LYS A 113 1.95 -4.89 37.63
C LYS A 113 3.38 -4.41 37.37
N ALA A 114 3.81 -4.51 36.12
CA ALA A 114 5.18 -4.25 35.72
C ALA A 114 5.30 -2.85 35.11
N ASP A 115 5.61 -1.85 35.94
CA ASP A 115 5.55 -0.42 35.61
C ASP A 115 6.34 0.00 34.35
N TRP A 116 7.36 -0.78 33.95
CA TRP A 116 8.14 -0.53 32.73
C TRP A 116 7.35 -0.75 31.43
N LEU A 117 6.26 -1.52 31.46
CA LEU A 117 5.39 -1.77 30.30
C LEU A 117 4.54 -0.56 29.91
N ASN A 118 4.25 0.32 30.86
CA ASN A 118 3.45 1.52 30.62
C ASN A 118 4.13 2.50 29.61
N PRO A 119 5.37 2.99 29.84
CA PRO A 119 6.04 3.84 28.86
C PRO A 119 6.32 3.12 27.53
N LEU A 120 6.53 1.80 27.57
CA LEU A 120 6.72 1.00 26.36
C LEU A 120 5.46 1.00 25.46
N SER A 121 4.28 0.87 26.06
CA SER A 121 3.01 0.90 25.32
C SER A 121 2.81 2.21 24.58
N LEU A 122 3.21 3.34 25.20
CA LEU A 122 3.16 4.67 24.61
C LEU A 122 4.18 4.84 23.47
N ILE A 123 5.38 4.31 23.62
CA ILE A 123 6.40 4.31 22.56
C ILE A 123 5.92 3.54 21.33
N PHE A 124 5.35 2.34 21.52
CA PHE A 124 4.77 1.58 20.42
C PHE A 124 3.62 2.32 19.75
N PHE A 125 2.74 2.95 20.53
CA PHE A 125 1.63 3.73 19.99
C PHE A 125 2.12 4.89 19.13
N LEU A 126 3.01 5.73 19.65
CA LEU A 126 3.54 6.88 18.92
C LEU A 126 4.33 6.46 17.67
N THR A 127 5.15 5.42 17.77
CA THR A 127 5.89 4.88 16.62
C THR A 127 4.93 4.34 15.55
N GLY A 128 3.84 3.69 15.97
CA GLY A 128 2.77 3.25 15.08
C GLY A 128 2.12 4.42 14.36
N MET A 129 1.79 5.50 15.08
CA MET A 129 1.23 6.73 14.50
C MET A 129 2.16 7.38 13.48
N LEU A 130 3.47 7.41 13.74
CA LEU A 130 4.47 7.90 12.79
C LEU A 130 4.52 7.02 11.53
N CYS A 131 4.45 5.70 11.69
CA CYS A 131 4.39 4.78 10.56
C CYS A 131 3.12 5.00 9.71
N VAL A 132 1.97 5.26 10.34
CA VAL A 132 0.73 5.61 9.61
C VAL A 132 0.94 6.90 8.80
N LEU A 133 1.52 7.93 9.41
CA LEU A 133 1.77 9.19 8.72
C LEU A 133 2.68 9.01 7.50
N ILE A 134 3.77 8.25 7.64
CA ILE A 134 4.67 7.91 6.54
C ILE A 134 3.92 7.14 5.44
N GLY A 135 3.10 6.15 5.82
CA GLY A 135 2.26 5.39 4.90
C GLY A 135 1.29 6.27 4.11
N ILE A 136 0.66 7.26 4.76
CA ILE A 136 -0.24 8.23 4.11
C ILE A 136 0.53 9.09 3.11
N ILE A 137 1.74 9.54 3.43
CA ILE A 137 2.58 10.32 2.50
C ILE A 137 2.88 9.50 1.24
N PHE A 138 3.27 8.24 1.38
CA PHE A 138 3.48 7.35 0.23
C PHE A 138 2.18 7.11 -0.54
N ALA A 139 1.04 6.99 0.13
CA ALA A 139 -0.26 6.79 -0.50
C ALA A 139 -0.71 8.02 -1.30
N ALA A 140 -0.48 9.22 -0.77
CA ALA A 140 -0.72 10.48 -1.49
C ALA A 140 0.19 10.59 -2.72
N HIS A 141 1.47 10.24 -2.57
CA HIS A 141 2.40 10.20 -3.69
C HIS A 141 1.97 9.22 -4.80
N GLU A 142 1.47 8.04 -4.43
CA GLU A 142 0.89 7.07 -5.36
C GLU A 142 -0.27 7.65 -6.16
N VAL A 143 -1.18 8.36 -5.49
CA VAL A 143 -2.36 8.97 -6.14
C VAL A 143 -1.94 10.01 -7.17
N TRP A 144 -1.00 10.89 -6.83
CA TRP A 144 -0.49 11.90 -7.76
C TRP A 144 0.21 11.27 -8.97
N LYS A 145 1.06 10.27 -8.75
CA LYS A 145 1.75 9.57 -9.84
C LYS A 145 0.78 8.78 -10.72
N GLY A 146 -0.25 8.18 -10.12
CA GLY A 146 -1.33 7.53 -10.86
C GLY A 146 -2.05 8.48 -11.81
N TYR A 147 -2.37 9.69 -11.35
CA TYR A 147 -3.00 10.72 -12.18
C TYR A 147 -2.09 11.20 -13.32
N GLU A 148 -0.80 11.39 -13.05
CA GLU A 148 0.18 11.80 -14.05
C GLU A 148 0.26 10.81 -15.22
N ILE A 149 0.33 9.51 -14.91
CA ILE A 149 0.42 8.45 -15.92
C ILE A 149 -0.83 8.39 -16.80
N VAL A 150 -2.02 8.48 -16.21
CA VAL A 150 -3.29 8.51 -16.96
C VAL A 150 -3.34 9.71 -17.90
N ARG A 151 -2.85 10.89 -17.48
CA ARG A 151 -2.80 12.07 -18.37
C ARG A 151 -1.87 11.87 -19.57
N ILE A 152 -0.76 11.17 -19.38
CA ILE A 152 0.15 10.87 -20.49
C ILE A 152 -0.51 9.86 -21.45
N GLU A 153 -1.14 8.81 -20.93
CA GLU A 153 -1.86 7.82 -21.76
C GLU A 153 -2.98 8.47 -22.59
N ILE A 154 -3.78 9.37 -22.00
CA ILE A 154 -4.82 10.11 -22.73
C ILE A 154 -4.21 10.99 -23.83
N ARG A 155 -3.04 11.57 -23.59
CA ARG A 155 -2.36 12.42 -24.58
C ARG A 155 -1.77 11.59 -25.72
N GLU A 156 -1.17 10.44 -25.42
CA GLU A 156 -0.63 9.50 -26.41
C GLU A 156 -1.74 8.84 -27.24
N SER A 157 -2.93 8.64 -26.66
CA SER A 157 -4.11 8.09 -27.34
C SER A 157 -4.84 9.10 -28.23
N LYS A 158 -4.49 10.40 -28.21
CA LYS A 158 -5.05 11.34 -29.18
C LYS A 158 -4.52 11.00 -30.56
N ILE A 159 -5.42 10.49 -31.40
CA ILE A 159 -5.19 10.31 -32.83
C ILE A 159 -4.74 11.68 -33.38
N PRO A 160 -3.58 11.77 -34.06
CA PRO A 160 -3.28 12.97 -34.83
C PRO A 160 -4.32 13.05 -35.95
N ILE A 161 -5.26 13.97 -35.81
CA ILE A 161 -6.16 14.38 -36.89
C ILE A 161 -5.34 15.22 -37.87
#